data_AF-A0A9Q0NFD8-F1
#
_entry.id   AF-A0A9Q0NFD8-F1
#
_cell.length_a   1.000
_cell.length_b   1.000
_cell.length_c   1.000
_cell.angle_alpha   90.00
_cell.angle_beta   90.00
_cell.angle_gamma   90.00
#
_symmetry.space_group_name_H-M   'P 1'
#
loop_
_entity.id
_entity.type
_entity.pdbx_description
1 polymer ?
#
loop_
_entity_poly.entity_id
_entity_poly.type
_entity_poly.pdbx_seq_one_letter_code
_entity_poly.pdbx_strand_id
1 'polypeptide(L)'
;MSYIKFKWSAWSKAFKRKSAALAFKRIVGSQTGVVLAKKIEEVITFYELHGKITKVITDNGANYVKSFKLTEEETNTESHDDEPECFVPVEITDLLSEVDVSATNVLLPEHERCSAHNFNLVMSKDMDAYSFSTNFASLRDSTLSKCKELFNKQNRSSKVADLIKSKIGRYLCVRWNSLHNSLKLVSKVFKTQNDNICGVIEAHKIEPFSSREIEFLDEYVKVPKIIRRQLSESHAAPSIFQELQISQKRPC
;
A
#
# COMPACT_ATOMS: atom_id res chain seq x y z
N MET A 1 -0.15 4.49 -16.08
CA MET A 1 -0.21 5.85 -15.48
C MET A 1 -0.11 5.72 -13.96
N SER A 2 0.39 6.71 -13.23
CA SER A 2 0.54 6.62 -11.77
C SER A 2 -0.02 7.85 -11.08
N TYR A 3 -0.58 7.67 -9.89
CA TYR A 3 -1.17 8.74 -9.09
C TYR A 3 -0.68 8.68 -7.65
N ILE A 4 -0.69 9.84 -7.00
CA ILE A 4 -0.40 10.00 -5.58
C ILE A 4 -1.60 10.68 -4.92
N LYS A 5 -2.07 10.06 -3.84
CA LYS A 5 -3.04 10.67 -2.95
C LYS A 5 -2.33 11.29 -1.75
N PHE A 6 -2.68 12.52 -1.45
CA PHE A 6 -2.26 13.26 -0.26
C PHE A 6 -3.43 13.35 0.71
N LYS A 7 -3.24 12.88 1.94
CA LYS A 7 -4.22 12.96 3.02
C LYS A 7 -3.56 13.61 4.22
N TRP A 8 -4.18 14.66 4.72
CA TRP A 8 -3.78 15.27 5.98
C TRP A 8 -4.55 14.64 7.13
N SER A 9 -3.89 14.47 8.27
CA SER A 9 -4.56 14.20 9.54
C SER A 9 -3.92 14.91 10.71
N ALA A 10 -4.72 15.27 11.71
CA ALA A 10 -4.25 15.87 12.94
C ALA A 10 -5.18 15.53 14.11
N TRP A 11 -4.66 15.60 15.32
CA TRP A 11 -5.48 15.49 16.54
C TRP A 11 -6.00 16.85 16.98
N SER A 12 -7.28 16.91 17.30
CA SER A 12 -7.88 18.10 17.92
C SER A 12 -7.64 18.10 19.43
N LYS A 13 -7.82 19.27 20.07
CA LYS A 13 -7.78 19.41 21.54
C LYS A 13 -8.76 18.49 22.27
N ALA A 14 -9.83 18.04 21.60
CA ALA A 14 -10.79 17.09 22.12
C ALA A 14 -10.36 15.61 21.90
N PHE A 15 -9.09 15.36 21.58
CA PHE A 15 -8.54 14.03 21.25
C PHE A 15 -9.34 13.30 20.16
N LYS A 16 -9.92 14.06 19.22
CA LYS A 16 -10.54 13.50 18.02
C LYS A 16 -9.60 13.68 16.84
N ARG A 17 -9.32 12.58 16.14
CA ARG A 17 -8.58 12.59 14.87
C ARG A 17 -9.41 13.26 13.79
N LYS A 18 -8.88 14.32 13.22
CA LYS A 18 -9.40 14.98 12.02
C LYS A 18 -8.59 14.50 10.82
N SER A 19 -9.23 14.38 9.66
CA SER A 19 -8.51 14.11 8.43
C SER A 19 -9.20 14.73 7.22
N ALA A 20 -8.40 15.16 6.24
CA ALA A 20 -8.88 15.72 4.98
C ALA A 20 -8.10 15.11 3.81
N ALA A 21 -8.77 14.87 2.69
CA ALA A 21 -8.08 14.61 1.44
C ALA A 21 -7.59 15.96 0.90
N LEU A 22 -6.27 16.11 0.72
CA LEU A 22 -5.69 17.35 0.21
C LEU A 22 -5.66 17.31 -1.32
N ALA A 23 -4.94 16.34 -1.90
CA ALA A 23 -4.72 16.32 -3.33
C ALA A 23 -4.71 14.90 -3.90
N PHE A 24 -4.97 14.80 -5.20
CA PHE A 24 -4.83 13.59 -5.99
C PHE A 24 -4.09 13.92 -7.29
N LYS A 25 -2.77 13.79 -7.29
CA LYS A 25 -1.90 14.23 -8.38
C LYS A 25 -1.49 13.05 -9.28
N ARG A 26 -1.54 13.25 -10.61
CA ARG A 26 -0.97 12.32 -11.59
C ARG A 26 0.54 12.54 -11.66
N ILE A 27 1.31 11.46 -11.69
CA ILE A 27 2.73 11.50 -12.05
C ILE A 27 2.84 11.11 -13.53
N VAL A 28 3.53 11.96 -14.28
CA VAL A 28 3.83 11.74 -15.70
C VAL A 28 5.31 11.39 -15.80
N GLY A 29 5.64 10.33 -16.53
CA GLY A 29 7.02 9.85 -16.64
C GLY A 29 7.49 9.01 -15.43
N SER A 30 8.81 8.95 -15.24
CA SER A 30 9.43 8.18 -14.17
C SER A 30 9.14 8.79 -12.79
N GLN A 31 8.92 7.93 -11.80
CA GLN A 31 8.62 8.35 -10.43
C GLN A 31 9.89 8.44 -9.59
N THR A 32 10.84 9.29 -9.99
CA THR A 32 12.10 9.47 -9.26
C THR A 32 11.89 10.17 -7.92
N GLY A 33 12.84 10.05 -6.99
CA GLY A 33 12.77 10.73 -5.69
C GLY A 33 12.62 12.25 -5.83
N VAL A 34 13.33 12.87 -6.77
CA VAL A 34 13.24 14.31 -7.07
C VAL A 34 11.82 14.70 -7.51
N VAL A 35 11.20 13.93 -8.42
CA VAL A 35 9.82 14.19 -8.87
C VAL A 35 8.83 14.08 -7.72
N LEU A 36 9.03 13.10 -6.83
CA LEU A 36 8.20 12.94 -5.63
C LEU A 36 8.37 14.10 -4.66
N ALA A 37 9.60 14.52 -4.36
CA ALA A 37 9.88 15.65 -3.47
C ALA A 37 9.21 16.93 -3.96
N LYS A 38 9.39 17.28 -5.24
CA LYS A 38 8.73 18.43 -5.88
C LYS A 38 7.21 18.35 -5.75
N LYS A 39 6.61 17.18 -5.96
CA LYS A 39 5.15 17.00 -5.86
C LYS A 39 4.63 17.14 -4.44
N ILE A 40 5.40 16.71 -3.44
CA ILE A 40 5.07 16.88 -2.02
C ILE A 40 5.13 18.35 -1.66
N GLU A 41 6.23 19.02 -1.99
CA GLU A 41 6.43 20.45 -1.75
C GLU A 41 5.31 21.29 -2.36
N GLU A 42 4.99 21.06 -3.65
CA GLU A 42 3.88 21.76 -4.31
C GLU A 42 2.55 21.64 -3.54
N VAL A 43 2.27 20.51 -2.88
CA VAL A 43 1.04 20.35 -2.08
C VAL A 43 1.15 21.09 -0.76
N ILE A 44 2.31 21.04 -0.10
CA ILE A 44 2.57 21.77 1.15
C ILE A 44 2.44 23.28 0.91
N THR A 45 3.06 23.80 -0.16
CA THR A 45 2.95 25.22 -0.56
C THR A 45 1.51 25.62 -0.87
N PHE A 46 0.81 24.82 -1.69
CA PHE A 46 -0.55 25.17 -2.13
C PHE A 46 -1.54 25.30 -0.97
N TYR A 47 -1.37 24.51 0.08
CA TYR A 47 -2.22 24.56 1.28
C TYR A 47 -1.59 25.36 2.44
N GLU A 48 -0.46 26.05 2.22
CA GLU A 48 0.27 26.83 3.22
C GLU A 48 0.57 26.02 4.50
N LEU A 49 1.06 24.79 4.31
CA LEU A 49 1.29 23.83 5.38
C LEU A 49 2.75 23.80 5.88
N HIS A 50 3.62 24.67 5.36
CA HIS A 50 4.99 24.83 5.84
C HIS A 50 5.03 25.14 7.34
N GLY A 51 5.92 24.45 8.06
CA GLY A 51 6.04 24.54 9.52
C GLY A 51 4.85 24.02 10.31
N LYS A 52 3.76 23.59 9.66
CA LYS A 52 2.56 23.01 10.29
C LYS A 52 2.58 21.48 10.25
N ILE A 53 3.16 20.90 9.20
CA ILE A 53 3.37 19.45 9.09
C ILE A 53 4.54 19.05 9.97
N THR A 54 4.29 18.15 10.92
CA THR A 54 5.34 17.60 11.76
C THR A 54 5.99 16.41 11.09
N LYS A 55 5.21 15.59 10.37
CA LYS A 55 5.70 14.37 9.72
C LYS A 55 4.99 14.07 8.39
N VAL A 56 5.73 13.47 7.46
CA VAL A 56 5.18 12.90 6.21
C VAL A 56 5.31 11.38 6.24
N ILE A 57 4.19 10.68 6.07
CA ILE A 57 4.12 9.22 6.13
C ILE A 57 3.96 8.64 4.72
N THR A 58 4.91 7.82 4.26
CA THR A 58 4.85 7.15 2.95
C THR A 58 5.09 5.64 3.09
N ASP A 59 4.83 4.86 2.03
CA ASP A 59 5.32 3.46 1.99
C ASP A 59 6.85 3.39 1.88
N ASN A 60 7.41 2.18 1.99
CA ASN A 60 8.86 1.91 1.89
C ASN A 60 9.38 1.95 0.45
N GLY A 61 8.64 2.52 -0.50
CA GLY A 61 9.11 2.66 -1.86
C GLY A 61 10.46 3.39 -1.89
N ALA A 62 11.46 2.81 -2.53
CA ALA A 62 12.83 3.35 -2.56
C ALA A 62 12.87 4.82 -3.00
N ASN A 63 12.00 5.21 -3.94
CA ASN A 63 11.94 6.58 -4.43
C ASN A 63 11.37 7.55 -3.40
N TYR A 64 10.48 7.11 -2.50
CA TYR A 64 10.07 7.96 -1.38
C TYR A 64 11.20 8.10 -0.37
N VAL A 65 11.88 7.00 0.00
CA VAL A 65 13.02 7.10 0.93
C VAL A 65 14.09 8.05 0.35
N LYS A 66 14.40 7.93 -0.94
CA LYS A 66 15.30 8.85 -1.64
C LYS A 66 14.80 10.29 -1.64
N SER A 67 13.49 10.53 -1.79
CA SER A 67 12.94 11.90 -1.83
C SER A 67 13.14 12.66 -0.52
N PHE A 68 13.24 11.98 0.62
CA PHE A 68 13.49 12.60 1.92
C PHE A 68 14.98 12.64 2.30
N LYS A 69 15.80 11.70 1.81
CA LYS A 69 17.27 11.74 2.03
C LYS A 69 17.97 12.87 1.27
N LEU A 70 17.55 13.15 0.03
CA LEU A 70 18.06 14.28 -0.77
C LEU A 70 17.87 15.65 -0.07
N THR A 71 16.96 15.70 0.89
CA THR A 71 16.64 16.89 1.70
C THR A 71 17.41 16.99 3.01
N GLU A 72 17.87 15.85 3.55
CA GLU A 72 18.55 15.78 4.84
C GLU A 72 20.03 16.16 4.70
N GLU A 73 20.64 15.91 3.53
CA GLU A 73 22.06 16.17 3.23
C GLU A 73 22.45 17.67 3.32
N GLU A 74 21.49 18.60 3.35
CA GLU A 74 21.76 20.03 3.56
C GLU A 74 21.59 20.50 5.01
N THR A 75 21.10 19.64 5.93
CA THR A 75 20.65 20.09 7.27
C THR A 75 21.56 19.75 8.45
N ASN A 76 22.60 18.92 8.30
CA ASN A 76 23.47 18.58 9.44
C ASN A 76 24.97 18.77 9.14
N THR A 77 25.47 19.96 9.50
CA THR A 77 26.68 20.05 10.30
C THR A 77 26.47 19.32 11.63
N GLU A 78 27.21 18.25 11.84
CA GLU A 78 27.55 17.62 13.13
C GLU A 78 26.41 17.26 14.10
N SER A 79 25.98 15.99 14.07
CA SER A 79 25.71 15.24 15.30
C SER A 79 25.79 13.74 15.04
N HIS A 80 26.82 13.11 15.61
CA HIS A 80 26.93 11.66 15.80
C HIS A 80 25.78 11.15 16.68
N ASP A 81 25.14 10.06 16.27
CA ASP A 81 24.90 8.94 17.17
C ASP A 81 24.80 7.64 16.35
N ASP A 82 25.60 6.66 16.75
CA ASP A 82 25.81 5.36 16.11
C ASP A 82 24.71 4.34 16.48
N GLU A 83 24.49 3.39 15.55
CA GLU A 83 23.90 2.04 15.65
C GLU A 83 22.54 1.76 14.96
N PRO A 84 22.36 0.53 14.40
CA PRO A 84 23.16 -0.08 13.35
C PRO A 84 22.32 -0.15 12.07
N GLU A 85 22.90 0.30 10.96
CA GLU A 85 22.29 0.21 9.65
C GLU A 85 22.15 -1.26 9.20
N CYS A 86 20.95 -1.65 8.78
CA CYS A 86 20.79 -2.80 7.91
C CYS A 86 21.39 -2.42 6.55
N PHE A 87 22.67 -2.73 6.39
CA PHE A 87 23.47 -2.50 5.20
C PHE A 87 22.82 -3.21 3.99
N VAL A 88 22.17 -2.44 3.12
CA VAL A 88 21.85 -2.89 1.77
C VAL A 88 22.94 -2.29 0.89
N PRO A 89 23.84 -3.08 0.29
CA PRO A 89 24.87 -2.52 -0.58
C PRO A 89 24.16 -1.89 -1.79
N VAL A 90 24.23 -0.58 -1.90
CA VAL A 90 23.89 0.13 -3.14
C VAL A 90 25.21 0.28 -3.89
N GLU A 91 25.29 -0.28 -5.09
CA GLU A 91 26.46 -0.08 -5.96
C GLU A 91 26.64 1.42 -6.22
N ILE A 92 27.84 1.91 -5.89
CA ILE A 92 28.24 3.33 -5.93
C ILE A 92 28.07 3.94 -7.34
N THR A 93 28.03 3.10 -8.37
CA THR A 93 27.88 3.46 -9.78
C THR A 93 26.54 4.14 -10.11
N ASP A 94 25.48 3.86 -9.35
CA ASP A 94 24.14 4.46 -9.57
C ASP A 94 23.99 5.87 -8.96
N LEU A 95 24.96 6.33 -8.14
CA LEU A 95 24.95 7.66 -7.52
C LEU A 95 25.59 8.74 -8.42
N LEU A 96 26.38 8.34 -9.43
CA LEU A 96 27.19 9.26 -10.22
C LEU A 96 26.59 9.59 -11.61
N SER A 97 25.48 8.96 -12.00
CA SER A 97 24.92 9.09 -13.35
C SER A 97 23.74 10.07 -13.49
N GLU A 98 23.25 10.67 -12.40
CA GLU A 98 22.13 11.64 -12.45
C GLU A 98 22.44 12.99 -11.78
N VAL A 99 23.71 13.40 -11.75
CA VAL A 99 24.06 14.78 -11.36
C VAL A 99 24.11 15.65 -12.60
N ASP A 100 22.95 16.11 -13.08
CA ASP A 100 22.87 17.45 -13.66
C ASP A 100 21.46 18.10 -13.60
N VAL A 101 21.51 19.38 -13.23
CA VAL A 101 20.53 20.48 -13.32
C VAL A 101 19.31 20.55 -12.38
N SER A 102 19.40 21.53 -11.47
CA SER A 102 18.39 22.12 -10.59
C SER A 102 18.09 21.35 -9.29
N ALA A 103 19.05 21.41 -8.36
CA ALA A 103 18.76 21.39 -6.93
C ALA A 103 17.79 22.54 -6.63
N THR A 104 16.49 22.28 -6.80
CA THR A 104 15.47 23.06 -6.12
C THR A 104 15.58 22.65 -4.66
N ASN A 105 16.00 23.58 -3.81
CA ASN A 105 16.03 23.49 -2.34
C ASN A 105 14.62 23.23 -1.80
N VAL A 106 14.08 22.05 -2.06
CA VAL A 106 12.84 21.57 -1.47
C VAL A 106 13.25 21.12 -0.09
N LEU A 107 12.63 21.64 0.98
CA LEU A 107 12.87 21.16 2.35
C LEU A 107 11.62 20.43 2.83
N LEU A 108 11.69 19.11 2.90
CA LEU A 108 10.55 18.28 3.31
C LEU A 108 10.53 18.10 4.83
N PRO A 109 9.35 18.00 5.46
CA PRO A 109 9.25 17.62 6.86
C PRO A 109 9.76 16.20 7.12
N GLU A 110 9.99 15.88 8.40
CA GLU A 110 10.46 14.56 8.86
C GLU A 110 9.68 13.41 8.21
N HIS A 111 10.41 12.40 7.71
CA HIS A 111 9.82 11.23 7.08
C HIS A 111 9.56 10.10 8.07
N GLU A 112 8.38 9.50 7.99
CA GLU A 112 8.08 8.26 8.68
C GLU A 112 7.59 7.17 7.70
N ARG A 113 8.10 5.96 7.88
CA ARG A 113 7.66 4.80 7.10
C ARG A 113 6.30 4.33 7.58
N CYS A 114 5.40 4.08 6.64
CA CYS A 114 4.05 3.62 6.94
C CYS A 114 4.10 2.27 7.66
N SER A 115 3.72 2.26 8.94
CA SER A 115 3.73 1.05 9.76
C SER A 115 2.88 -0.05 9.12
N ALA A 116 1.73 0.29 8.53
CA ALA A 116 0.88 -0.67 7.84
C ALA A 116 1.57 -1.37 6.66
N HIS A 117 2.48 -0.69 5.96
CA HIS A 117 3.28 -1.30 4.92
C HIS A 117 4.39 -2.20 5.52
N ASN A 118 5.08 -1.72 6.56
CA ASN A 118 6.07 -2.52 7.30
C ASN A 118 5.47 -3.84 7.82
N PHE A 119 4.31 -3.78 8.48
CA PHE A 119 3.63 -4.98 8.96
C PHE A 119 3.23 -5.91 7.82
N ASN A 120 2.78 -5.40 6.67
CA ASN A 120 2.51 -6.27 5.53
C ASN A 120 3.78 -6.97 5.03
N LEU A 121 4.93 -6.29 5.02
CA LEU A 121 6.21 -6.89 4.64
C LEU A 121 6.66 -7.97 5.63
N VAL A 122 6.56 -7.70 6.93
CA VAL A 122 6.86 -8.69 7.99
C VAL A 122 5.97 -9.92 7.81
N MET A 123 4.66 -9.70 7.66
CA MET A 123 3.71 -10.81 7.46
C MET A 123 4.00 -11.61 6.20
N SER A 124 4.36 -10.95 5.08
CA SER A 124 4.77 -11.66 3.87
C SER A 124 6.02 -12.51 4.12
N LYS A 125 7.04 -11.96 4.79
CA LYS A 125 8.27 -12.69 5.13
C LYS A 125 8.01 -13.86 6.08
N ASP A 126 7.20 -13.68 7.12
CA ASP A 126 6.84 -14.73 8.07
C ASP A 126 6.06 -15.85 7.38
N MET A 127 5.16 -15.50 6.47
CA MET A 127 4.39 -16.47 5.68
C MET A 127 5.27 -17.23 4.68
N ASP A 128 6.31 -16.60 4.14
CA ASP A 128 7.30 -17.26 3.30
C ASP A 128 8.23 -18.15 4.14
N ALA A 129 8.60 -17.74 5.35
CA ALA A 129 9.30 -18.59 6.30
C ALA A 129 8.44 -19.80 6.73
N TYR A 130 7.14 -19.64 6.97
CA TYR A 130 6.24 -20.75 7.31
C TYR A 130 6.00 -21.74 6.14
N SER A 131 6.50 -21.43 4.94
CA SER A 131 6.40 -22.30 3.76
C SER A 131 7.26 -23.57 3.85
N PHE A 132 7.98 -23.81 4.95
CA PHE A 132 8.67 -25.09 5.21
C PHE A 132 7.73 -26.31 5.19
N SER A 133 6.42 -26.11 5.45
CA SER A 133 5.43 -27.16 5.19
C SER A 133 4.93 -27.08 3.75
N THR A 134 5.37 -28.00 2.89
CA THR A 134 5.02 -28.06 1.46
C THR A 134 3.51 -28.04 1.21
N ASN A 135 2.72 -28.61 2.11
CA ASN A 135 1.26 -28.65 2.05
C ASN A 135 0.61 -27.27 2.25
N PHE A 136 1.15 -26.42 3.14
CA PHE A 136 0.60 -25.08 3.37
C PHE A 136 0.93 -24.15 2.21
N ALA A 137 2.19 -24.16 1.76
CA ALA A 137 2.65 -23.32 0.66
C ALA A 137 1.89 -23.64 -0.64
N SER A 138 1.76 -24.93 -0.98
CA SER A 138 0.99 -25.36 -2.15
C SER A 138 -0.49 -24.99 -2.07
N LEU A 139 -1.14 -25.17 -0.91
CA LEU A 139 -2.54 -24.80 -0.71
C LEU A 139 -2.74 -23.28 -0.82
N ARG A 140 -1.84 -22.49 -0.21
CA ARG A 140 -1.82 -21.03 -0.29
C ARG A 140 -1.68 -20.58 -1.74
N ASP A 141 -0.68 -21.08 -2.43
CA ASP A 141 -0.33 -20.64 -3.78
C ASP A 141 -1.41 -21.04 -4.79
N SER A 142 -1.96 -22.25 -4.68
CA SER A 142 -3.13 -22.68 -5.45
C SER A 142 -4.33 -21.76 -5.23
N THR A 143 -4.73 -21.54 -3.97
CA THR A 143 -5.88 -20.70 -3.63
C THR A 143 -5.70 -19.26 -4.14
N LEU A 144 -4.53 -18.67 -3.90
CA LEU A 144 -4.24 -17.30 -4.30
C LEU A 144 -4.09 -17.17 -5.82
N SER A 145 -3.57 -18.18 -6.51
CA SER A 145 -3.49 -18.22 -7.97
C SER A 145 -4.89 -18.19 -8.59
N LYS A 146 -5.81 -19.05 -8.13
CA LYS A 146 -7.21 -19.07 -8.58
C LYS A 146 -7.92 -17.74 -8.32
N CYS A 147 -7.71 -17.13 -7.15
CA CYS A 147 -8.24 -15.80 -6.84
C CYS A 147 -7.68 -14.72 -7.79
N LYS A 148 -6.36 -14.72 -8.04
CA LYS A 148 -5.72 -13.79 -8.97
C LYS A 148 -6.23 -14.00 -10.39
N GLU A 149 -6.42 -15.23 -10.83
CA GLU A 149 -7.00 -15.53 -12.14
C GLU A 149 -8.40 -14.92 -12.29
N LEU A 150 -9.26 -15.12 -11.28
CA LEU A 150 -10.60 -14.52 -11.22
C LEU A 150 -10.56 -13.00 -11.32
N PHE A 151 -9.67 -12.35 -10.55
CA PHE A 151 -9.50 -10.90 -10.58
C PHE A 151 -8.95 -10.41 -11.93
N ASN A 152 -8.02 -11.15 -12.52
CA ASN A 152 -7.44 -10.82 -13.81
C ASN A 152 -8.47 -10.92 -14.93
N LYS A 153 -9.33 -11.95 -14.94
CA LYS A 153 -10.41 -12.07 -15.93
C LYS A 153 -11.42 -10.93 -15.81
N GLN A 154 -11.81 -10.58 -14.57
CA GLN A 154 -12.66 -9.43 -14.34
C GLN A 154 -12.03 -8.12 -14.82
N ASN A 155 -10.75 -7.90 -14.54
CA ASN A 155 -10.07 -6.64 -14.87
C ASN A 155 -9.74 -6.50 -16.37
N ARG A 156 -9.65 -7.61 -17.11
CA ARG A 156 -9.31 -7.61 -18.54
C ARG A 156 -10.54 -7.53 -19.46
N SER A 157 -11.75 -7.75 -18.95
CA SER A 157 -12.96 -7.79 -19.77
C SER A 157 -14.15 -7.13 -19.07
N SER A 158 -14.69 -6.07 -19.68
CA SER A 158 -15.92 -5.41 -19.22
C SER A 158 -17.10 -6.38 -19.17
N LYS A 159 -17.24 -7.27 -20.16
CA LYS A 159 -18.29 -8.30 -20.18
C LYS A 159 -18.21 -9.24 -18.97
N VAL A 160 -17.00 -9.65 -18.58
CA VAL A 160 -16.78 -10.49 -17.39
C VAL A 160 -17.09 -9.70 -16.12
N ALA A 161 -16.65 -8.44 -16.05
CA ALA A 161 -16.94 -7.57 -14.92
C ALA A 161 -18.46 -7.34 -14.73
N ASP A 162 -19.19 -7.14 -15.81
CA ASP A 162 -20.65 -6.94 -15.78
C ASP A 162 -21.38 -8.22 -15.41
N LEU A 163 -20.94 -9.39 -15.90
CA LEU A 163 -21.49 -10.68 -15.48
C LEU A 163 -21.26 -10.93 -13.98
N ILE A 164 -20.05 -10.66 -13.49
CA ILE A 164 -19.72 -10.78 -12.06
C ILE A 164 -20.61 -9.84 -11.23
N LYS A 165 -20.75 -8.58 -11.65
CA LYS A 165 -21.62 -7.62 -10.97
C LYS A 165 -23.08 -8.06 -11.01
N SER A 166 -23.55 -8.65 -12.10
CA SER A 166 -24.91 -9.16 -12.24
C SER A 166 -25.18 -10.36 -11.31
N LYS A 167 -24.27 -11.33 -11.24
CA LYS A 167 -24.44 -12.54 -10.41
C LYS A 167 -24.17 -12.31 -8.92
N ILE A 168 -23.20 -11.47 -8.59
CA ILE A 168 -22.71 -11.27 -7.21
C ILE A 168 -23.22 -9.96 -6.59
N GLY A 169 -23.73 -9.03 -7.42
CA GLY A 169 -24.18 -7.70 -7.03
C GLY A 169 -23.05 -6.67 -6.88
N ARG A 170 -21.79 -7.07 -7.06
CA ARG A 170 -20.60 -6.19 -6.95
C ARG A 170 -19.39 -6.79 -7.64
N TYR A 171 -18.37 -5.95 -7.89
CA TYR A 171 -17.06 -6.39 -8.36
C TYR A 171 -16.26 -7.06 -7.23
N LEU A 172 -15.56 -8.15 -7.54
CA LEU A 172 -14.76 -8.93 -6.59
C LEU A 172 -13.39 -8.29 -6.29
N CYS A 173 -12.84 -7.60 -7.28
CA CYS A 173 -11.64 -6.79 -7.13
C CYS A 173 -11.88 -5.46 -7.85
N VAL A 174 -11.65 -4.34 -7.19
CA VAL A 174 -11.56 -3.05 -7.90
C VAL A 174 -10.14 -2.55 -7.77
N ARG A 175 -9.72 -1.76 -8.74
CA ARG A 175 -8.33 -1.34 -8.95
C ARG A 175 -7.67 -0.61 -7.76
N TRP A 176 -8.49 -0.14 -6.83
CA TRP A 176 -8.10 0.57 -5.62
C TRP A 176 -8.11 -0.28 -4.35
N ASN A 177 -8.58 -1.53 -4.41
CA ASN A 177 -8.63 -2.43 -3.26
C ASN A 177 -7.30 -3.16 -3.06
N SER A 178 -6.91 -3.32 -1.80
CA SER A 178 -5.80 -4.21 -1.46
C SER A 178 -6.19 -5.67 -1.76
N LEU A 179 -5.21 -6.49 -2.12
CA LEU A 179 -5.39 -7.93 -2.36
C LEU A 179 -6.20 -8.58 -1.22
N HIS A 180 -5.86 -8.26 0.02
CA HIS A 180 -6.57 -8.78 1.18
C HIS A 180 -8.07 -8.43 1.21
N ASN A 181 -8.45 -7.19 0.87
CA ASN A 181 -9.86 -6.82 0.84
C ASN A 181 -10.63 -7.60 -0.22
N SER A 182 -10.00 -7.83 -1.38
CA SER A 182 -10.56 -8.67 -2.44
C SER A 182 -10.69 -10.13 -1.99
N LEU A 183 -9.67 -10.70 -1.34
CA LEU A 183 -9.73 -12.06 -0.79
C LEU A 183 -10.83 -12.20 0.26
N LYS A 184 -10.95 -11.22 1.18
CA LYS A 184 -12.00 -11.19 2.20
C LYS A 184 -13.40 -11.12 1.58
N LEU A 185 -13.54 -10.38 0.48
CA LEU A 185 -14.80 -10.34 -0.26
C LEU A 185 -15.10 -11.69 -0.90
N VAL A 186 -14.13 -12.33 -1.56
CA VAL A 186 -14.30 -13.66 -2.15
C VAL A 186 -14.71 -14.69 -1.08
N SER A 187 -14.01 -14.73 0.06
CA SER A 187 -14.38 -15.57 1.22
C SER A 187 -15.84 -15.33 1.66
N LYS A 188 -16.26 -14.07 1.77
CA LYS A 188 -17.66 -13.73 2.12
C LYS A 188 -18.66 -14.20 1.06
N VAL A 189 -18.31 -14.09 -0.22
CA VAL A 189 -19.19 -14.52 -1.32
C VAL A 189 -19.33 -16.05 -1.30
N PHE A 190 -18.25 -16.81 -1.11
CA PHE A 190 -18.35 -18.27 -0.95
C PHE A 190 -19.29 -18.69 0.19
N LYS A 191 -19.37 -17.91 1.28
CA LYS A 191 -20.27 -18.16 2.40
C LYS A 191 -21.73 -17.77 2.16
N THR A 192 -21.99 -16.78 1.31
CA THR A 192 -23.33 -16.17 1.18
C THR A 192 -24.00 -16.45 -0.15
N GLN A 193 -23.22 -16.75 -1.20
CA GLN A 193 -23.67 -16.89 -2.58
C GLN A 193 -22.80 -17.93 -3.31
N ASN A 194 -22.65 -19.13 -2.72
CA ASN A 194 -21.76 -20.18 -3.23
C ASN A 194 -22.08 -20.55 -4.70
N ASP A 195 -23.35 -20.81 -4.99
CA ASP A 195 -23.79 -21.19 -6.34
C ASP A 195 -23.49 -20.09 -7.38
N ASN A 196 -23.66 -18.83 -6.99
CA ASN A 196 -23.39 -17.69 -7.89
C ASN A 196 -21.91 -17.59 -8.24
N ILE A 197 -21.01 -17.73 -7.26
CA ILE A 197 -19.56 -17.67 -7.52
C ILE A 197 -19.06 -18.90 -8.25
N CYS A 198 -19.57 -20.09 -7.93
CA CYS A 198 -19.28 -21.31 -8.67
C CYS A 198 -19.71 -21.19 -10.15
N GLY A 199 -20.91 -20.65 -10.41
CA GLY A 199 -21.37 -20.39 -11.77
C GLY A 199 -20.62 -19.25 -12.50
N VAL A 200 -19.85 -18.41 -11.79
CA VAL A 200 -18.92 -17.44 -12.42
C VAL A 200 -17.60 -18.14 -12.76
N ILE A 201 -17.07 -18.96 -11.83
CA ILE A 201 -15.83 -19.72 -12.01
C ILE A 201 -15.96 -20.65 -13.23
N GLU A 202 -17.06 -21.39 -13.32
CA GLU A 202 -17.35 -22.29 -14.44
C GLU A 202 -17.48 -21.52 -15.76
N ALA A 203 -18.28 -20.45 -15.80
CA ALA A 203 -18.48 -19.63 -17.00
C ALA A 203 -17.19 -19.04 -17.56
N HIS A 204 -16.16 -18.87 -16.71
CA HIS A 204 -14.86 -18.34 -17.11
C HIS A 204 -13.76 -19.38 -17.15
N LYS A 205 -14.07 -20.68 -17.07
CA LYS A 205 -13.09 -21.78 -17.15
C LYS A 205 -11.93 -21.58 -16.16
N ILE A 206 -12.25 -21.13 -14.95
CA ILE A 206 -11.28 -21.10 -13.85
C ILE A 206 -11.40 -22.45 -13.14
N GLU A 207 -10.29 -23.01 -12.71
CA GLU A 207 -10.31 -24.26 -11.94
C GLU A 207 -11.19 -24.10 -10.69
N PRO A 208 -12.12 -25.04 -10.41
CA PRO A 208 -12.94 -24.98 -9.22
C PRO A 208 -12.12 -24.92 -7.94
N PHE A 209 -12.62 -24.20 -6.94
CA PHE A 209 -12.03 -24.20 -5.61
C PHE A 209 -12.46 -25.48 -4.90
N SER A 210 -11.51 -26.22 -4.34
CA SER A 210 -11.79 -27.33 -3.44
C SER A 210 -12.31 -26.83 -2.10
N SER A 211 -13.02 -27.69 -1.35
CA SER A 211 -13.49 -27.34 0.01
C SER A 211 -12.35 -26.89 0.92
N ARG A 212 -11.18 -27.53 0.80
CA ARG A 212 -9.96 -27.16 1.55
C ARG A 212 -9.47 -25.76 1.22
N GLU A 213 -9.51 -25.35 -0.04
CA GLU A 213 -9.12 -23.99 -0.45
C GLU A 213 -10.11 -22.93 0.04
N ILE A 214 -11.41 -23.25 0.08
CA ILE A 214 -12.44 -22.34 0.60
C ILE A 214 -12.28 -22.15 2.12
N GLU A 215 -12.08 -23.24 2.86
CA GLU A 215 -11.81 -23.22 4.31
C GLU A 215 -10.50 -22.47 4.61
N PHE A 216 -9.44 -22.79 3.87
CA PHE A 216 -8.16 -22.08 3.96
C PHE A 216 -8.33 -20.59 3.72
N LEU A 217 -9.06 -20.19 2.68
CA LEU A 217 -9.29 -18.79 2.37
C LEU A 217 -10.02 -18.06 3.51
N ASP A 218 -10.97 -18.72 4.18
CA ASP A 218 -11.66 -18.14 5.33
C ASP A 218 -10.73 -17.90 6.52
N GLU A 219 -9.83 -18.83 6.82
CA GLU A 219 -8.83 -18.65 7.88
C GLU A 219 -7.76 -17.62 7.48
N TYR A 220 -7.27 -17.69 6.25
CA TYR A 220 -6.23 -16.80 5.73
C TYR A 220 -6.62 -15.32 5.80
N VAL A 221 -7.90 -15.00 5.56
CA VAL A 221 -8.38 -13.60 5.64
C VAL A 221 -8.61 -13.11 7.09
N LYS A 222 -8.58 -14.00 8.09
CA LYS A 222 -8.68 -13.61 9.51
C LYS A 222 -7.34 -13.12 10.06
N VAL A 223 -6.22 -13.68 9.60
CA VAL A 223 -4.87 -13.35 10.14
C VAL A 223 -4.58 -11.84 10.03
N PRO A 224 -4.72 -11.17 8.88
CA PRO A 224 -4.47 -9.73 8.78
C PRO A 224 -5.53 -8.85 9.46
N LYS A 225 -6.67 -9.41 9.90
CA LYS A 225 -7.71 -8.66 10.64
C LYS A 225 -7.24 -8.32 12.05
N ILE A 226 -6.52 -9.23 12.70
CA ILE A 226 -5.99 -9.05 14.06
C ILE A 226 -4.93 -7.93 14.04
N ILE A 227 -4.01 -8.01 13.08
CA ILE A 227 -2.90 -7.05 12.94
C ILE A 227 -3.40 -5.68 12.49
N ARG A 228 -4.37 -5.61 11.56
CA ARG A 228 -4.96 -4.31 11.18
C ARG A 228 -5.69 -3.64 12.33
N ARG A 229 -6.28 -4.40 13.27
CA ARG A 229 -6.91 -3.83 14.47
C ARG A 229 -5.85 -3.20 15.37
N GLN A 230 -4.77 -3.92 15.64
CA GLN A 230 -3.63 -3.41 16.42
C GLN A 230 -2.97 -2.18 15.76
N LEU A 231 -2.85 -2.17 14.43
CA LEU A 231 -2.39 -1.01 13.68
C LEU A 231 -3.34 0.18 13.78
N SER A 232 -4.66 -0.03 13.72
CA SER A 232 -5.60 1.08 13.90
C SER A 232 -5.57 1.66 15.32
N GLU A 233 -5.26 0.82 16.32
CA GLU A 233 -5.06 1.22 17.71
C GLU A 233 -3.72 1.96 17.89
N SER A 234 -2.64 1.55 17.21
CA SER A 234 -1.34 2.22 17.29
C SER A 234 -1.35 3.62 16.67
N HIS A 235 -2.07 3.80 15.55
CA HIS A 235 -2.30 5.13 14.94
C HIS A 235 -3.39 5.93 15.68
N ALA A 236 -3.93 5.42 16.79
CA ALA A 236 -4.89 6.10 17.65
C ALA A 236 -4.24 6.71 18.91
N ALA A 237 -2.91 6.59 19.08
CA ALA A 237 -2.20 7.24 20.18
C ALA A 237 -2.34 8.78 20.07
N PRO A 238 -2.92 9.45 21.08
CA PRO A 238 -3.16 10.88 21.03
C PRO A 238 -1.86 11.65 21.25
N SER A 239 -1.42 12.34 20.23
CA SER A 239 -0.38 13.37 20.30
C SER A 239 -0.74 14.49 19.31
N ILE A 240 -0.41 15.73 19.62
CA ILE A 240 -0.80 16.91 18.81
C ILE A 240 0.13 17.00 17.59
N PHE A 241 0.15 15.98 16.74
CA PHE A 241 0.93 15.94 15.52
C PHE A 241 0.04 16.13 14.29
N GLN A 242 0.60 16.79 13.26
CA GLN A 242 0.00 16.89 11.94
C GLN A 242 0.77 16.01 10.98
N GLU A 243 0.09 15.03 10.41
CA GLU A 243 0.67 14.02 9.54
C GLU A 243 0.13 14.19 8.12
N LEU A 244 1.04 14.18 7.15
CA LEU A 244 0.69 14.04 5.74
C LEU A 244 0.91 12.60 5.31
N GLN A 245 -0.17 11.84 5.15
CA GLN A 245 -0.11 10.47 4.64
C GLN A 245 -0.19 10.49 3.12
N ILE A 246 0.81 9.88 2.49
CA ILE A 246 0.93 9.75 1.04
C ILE A 246 0.73 8.29 0.67
N SER A 247 -0.05 8.04 -0.39
CA SER A 247 -0.27 6.68 -0.87
C SER A 247 -0.21 6.62 -2.38
N GLN A 248 0.66 5.75 -2.91
CA GLN A 248 0.70 5.46 -4.33
C GLN A 248 -0.54 4.71 -4.77
N LYS A 249 -0.98 5.11 -5.94
CA LYS A 249 -2.27 4.76 -6.44
C LYS A 249 -2.16 4.49 -7.95
N ARG A 250 -2.34 3.23 -8.39
CA ARG A 250 -2.38 2.86 -9.82
C ARG A 250 -3.82 2.98 -10.37
N PRO A 251 -4.05 3.75 -11.44
CA PRO A 251 -5.32 3.94 -12.14
C PRO A 251 -5.60 2.80 -13.13
N CYS A 252 -6.82 2.83 -13.68
CA CYS A 252 -7.40 2.01 -14.78
C CYS A 252 -6.52 1.80 -16.02
#